data_AF-A0A6C0C263-F1
#
_entry.id   AF-A0A6C0C263-F1
#
_cell.length_a   1.000
_cell.length_b   1.000
_cell.length_c   1.000
_cell.angle_alpha   90.00
_cell.angle_beta   90.00
_cell.angle_gamma   90.00
#
_symmetry.space_group_name_H-M   'P 1'
#
loop_
_entity.id
_entity.type
_entity.pdbx_description
1 polymer ?
#
loop_
_entity_poly.entity_id
_entity_poly.type
_entity_poly.pdbx_seq_one_letter_code
_entity_poly.pdbx_strand_id
1 'polypeptide(L)'
;MSSGLFVNPTLFNPIANKLKVIFCIPGNHFSNKFFISWTQTLLILGHKYDIKISNQYSSQVNFARALCLGANVLNGPDQKPFNNGGIDYDIIVWLDSDMVFSPEMIDKLIQNGMQHKIYSGIYAMDGGKQLCCVEDWDEEYYKNNGCFKFLSCEDGDARVKNNHRVVKCAYVGMGCMAIKKGVIEDERFKYPWFFRNITEFNHNGGIITDGTSEDVSFIRNLIDSGVIQDIPVDLSLRFGHEKHIVY
;
A
#
# COMPACT_ATOMS: atom_id res chain seq x y z
N MET A 1 22.32 37.10 19.00
CA MET A 1 22.94 35.85 19.48
C MET A 1 22.26 34.70 18.77
N SER A 2 22.93 34.06 17.80
CA SER A 2 22.36 32.95 17.05
C SER A 2 22.39 31.69 17.92
N SER A 3 21.21 31.16 18.24
CA SER A 3 21.07 29.80 18.75
C SER A 3 21.27 28.84 17.57
N GLY A 4 22.53 28.46 17.33
CA GLY A 4 22.86 27.37 16.42
C GLY A 4 22.10 26.11 16.83
N LEU A 5 21.40 25.49 15.88
CA LEU A 5 20.93 24.12 16.02
C LEU A 5 22.17 23.22 16.15
N PHE A 6 22.55 22.91 17.39
CA PHE A 6 23.48 21.83 17.64
C PHE A 6 22.73 20.51 17.44
N VAL A 7 22.98 19.87 16.30
CA VAL A 7 22.56 18.50 16.04
C VAL A 7 23.28 17.61 17.06
N ASN A 8 22.50 16.89 17.88
CA ASN A 8 23.04 16.02 18.92
C ASN A 8 23.85 14.88 18.28
N PRO A 9 25.15 14.70 18.62
CA PRO A 9 26.02 13.68 18.00
C PRO A 9 25.56 12.23 18.19
N THR A 10 24.62 11.99 19.10
CA THR A 10 24.04 10.66 19.38
C THR A 10 23.14 10.11 18.26
N LEU A 11 22.80 10.92 17.25
CA LEU A 11 22.08 10.49 16.03
C LEU A 11 22.89 9.51 15.13
N PHE A 12 24.17 9.29 15.43
CA PHE A 12 25.08 8.46 14.63
C PHE A 12 25.63 7.25 15.36
N ASN A 13 25.00 6.78 16.44
CA ASN A 13 25.25 5.40 16.86
C ASN A 13 24.50 4.47 15.90
N PRO A 14 25.18 3.77 14.97
CA PRO A 14 24.49 2.92 14.04
C PRO A 14 23.89 1.76 14.83
N ILE A 15 22.58 1.59 14.75
CA ILE A 15 21.97 0.32 15.11
C ILE A 15 22.63 -0.72 14.20
N ALA A 16 23.33 -1.69 14.79
CA ALA A 16 23.86 -2.82 14.03
C ALA A 16 22.70 -3.53 13.35
N ASN A 17 22.75 -3.65 12.01
CA ASN A 17 21.72 -4.19 11.12
C ASN A 17 20.38 -3.44 11.17
N LYS A 18 20.34 -2.26 10.54
CA LYS A 18 19.07 -1.57 10.23
C LYS A 18 18.20 -2.44 9.33
N LEU A 19 16.89 -2.46 9.59
CA LEU A 19 15.92 -3.08 8.69
C LEU A 19 15.94 -2.36 7.33
N LYS A 20 16.01 -3.13 6.24
CA LYS A 20 16.11 -2.64 4.87
C LYS A 20 14.71 -2.42 4.30
N VAL A 21 14.35 -1.16 4.12
CA VAL A 21 13.02 -0.73 3.68
C VAL A 21 13.12 -0.18 2.26
N ILE A 22 12.35 -0.75 1.33
CA ILE A 22 12.17 -0.16 0.00
C ILE A 22 10.83 0.54 -0.04
N PHE A 23 10.85 1.87 -0.18
CA PHE A 23 9.64 2.64 -0.47
C PHE A 23 9.36 2.59 -1.97
N CYS A 24 8.26 1.96 -2.35
CA CYS A 24 7.76 1.95 -3.72
C CYS A 24 6.72 3.05 -3.86
N ILE A 25 7.05 4.07 -4.65
CA ILE A 25 6.22 5.28 -4.81
C ILE A 25 5.92 5.42 -6.30
N PRO A 26 4.76 4.96 -6.80
CA PRO A 26 4.42 5.12 -8.21
C PRO A 26 4.07 6.59 -8.53
N GLY A 27 4.41 7.04 -9.73
CA GLY A 27 4.12 8.39 -10.21
C GLY A 27 5.38 9.24 -10.41
N ASN A 28 5.20 10.44 -10.96
CA ASN A 28 6.27 11.41 -11.20
C ASN A 28 5.91 12.83 -10.71
N HIS A 29 4.77 12.98 -10.03
CA HIS A 29 4.32 14.22 -9.42
C HIS A 29 3.94 13.94 -7.98
N PHE A 30 4.35 14.84 -7.07
CA PHE A 30 4.14 14.70 -5.64
C PHE A 30 3.40 15.94 -5.11
N SER A 31 2.47 15.74 -4.20
CA SER A 31 1.82 16.88 -3.53
C SER A 31 2.81 17.60 -2.60
N ASN A 32 2.55 18.89 -2.33
CA ASN A 32 3.37 19.67 -1.39
C ASN A 32 3.39 19.00 0.00
N LYS A 33 2.24 18.49 0.46
CA LYS A 33 2.16 17.80 1.75
C LYS A 33 2.88 16.46 1.74
N PHE A 34 2.80 15.69 0.65
CA PHE A 34 3.59 14.47 0.50
C PHE A 34 5.08 14.78 0.64
N PHE A 35 5.58 15.80 -0.07
CA PHE A 35 6.99 16.21 -0.01
C PHE A 35 7.42 16.54 1.43
N ILE A 36 6.59 17.27 2.18
CA ILE A 36 6.85 17.58 3.59
C ILE A 36 6.87 16.30 4.45
N SER A 37 5.82 15.48 4.36
CA SER A 37 5.70 14.21 5.10
C SER A 37 6.87 13.26 4.83
N TRP A 38 7.25 13.13 3.56
CA TRP A 38 8.37 12.32 3.12
C TRP A 38 9.71 12.83 3.66
N THR A 39 9.96 14.14 3.56
CA THR A 39 11.20 14.76 4.05
C THR A 39 11.36 14.58 5.56
N GLN A 40 10.29 14.80 6.33
CA GLN A 40 10.28 14.56 7.78
C GLN A 40 10.56 13.09 8.11
N THR A 41 9.97 12.17 7.34
CA THR A 41 10.18 10.72 7.52
C THR A 41 11.64 10.32 7.32
N LEU A 42 12.30 10.83 6.26
CA LEU A 42 13.72 10.56 6.04
C LEU A 42 14.61 11.08 7.18
N LEU A 43 14.36 12.31 7.63
CA LEU A 43 15.12 12.94 8.72
C LEU A 43 14.97 12.17 10.04
N ILE A 44 13.74 11.75 10.36
CA ILE A 44 13.43 11.11 11.64
C ILE A 44 13.74 9.62 11.63
N LEU A 45 13.48 8.90 10.55
CA LEU A 45 13.64 7.43 10.51
C LEU A 45 14.92 6.94 9.85
N GLY A 46 15.71 7.80 9.18
CA GLY A 46 16.95 7.40 8.52
C GLY A 46 18.02 6.83 9.47
N HIS A 47 17.95 7.15 10.77
CA HIS A 47 18.82 6.52 11.78
C HIS A 47 18.34 5.10 12.17
N LYS A 48 17.04 4.81 12.00
CA LYS A 48 16.39 3.54 12.38
C LYS A 48 16.37 2.50 11.24
N TYR A 49 16.18 2.95 10.00
CA TYR A 49 16.02 2.10 8.82
C TYR A 49 17.10 2.35 7.76
N ASP A 50 17.45 1.31 7.00
CA ASP A 50 18.18 1.45 5.74
C ASP A 50 17.15 1.68 4.64
N ILE A 51 16.99 2.94 4.24
CA ILE A 51 15.91 3.39 3.38
C ILE A 51 16.39 3.45 1.93
N LYS A 52 15.67 2.77 1.04
CA LYS A 52 15.80 2.86 -0.42
C LYS A 52 14.47 3.29 -1.01
N ILE A 53 14.53 3.91 -2.19
CA ILE A 53 13.35 4.38 -2.92
C ILE A 53 13.33 3.69 -4.29
N SER A 54 12.18 3.17 -4.67
CA SER A 54 11.88 2.77 -6.03
C SER A 54 10.71 3.62 -6.53
N ASN A 55 11.01 4.58 -7.40
CA ASN A 55 10.04 5.48 -7.99
C ASN A 55 10.01 5.26 -9.49
N GLN A 56 8.82 4.98 -10.03
CA GLN A 56 8.61 4.72 -11.46
C GLN A 56 7.28 5.32 -11.89
N TYR A 57 7.20 5.63 -13.19
CA TYR A 57 6.01 6.22 -13.78
C TYR A 57 5.54 5.43 -15.00
N SER A 58 4.22 5.34 -15.12
CA SER A 58 3.50 4.94 -16.31
C SER A 58 2.15 5.66 -16.31
N SER A 59 1.57 5.89 -17.48
CA SER A 59 0.20 6.40 -17.59
C SER A 59 -0.85 5.42 -17.05
N GLN A 60 -0.46 4.16 -16.82
CA GLN A 60 -1.29 3.12 -16.23
C GLN A 60 -0.69 2.66 -14.91
N VAL A 61 -1.45 2.79 -13.82
CA VAL A 61 -0.96 2.54 -12.46
C VAL A 61 -0.49 1.09 -12.27
N ASN A 62 -1.17 0.11 -12.87
CA ASN A 62 -0.73 -1.30 -12.89
C ASN A 62 0.73 -1.45 -13.31
N PHE A 63 1.11 -0.76 -14.39
CA PHE A 63 2.47 -0.78 -14.91
C PHE A 63 3.43 0.03 -14.04
N ALA A 64 3.00 1.18 -13.52
CA ALA A 64 3.84 1.97 -12.61
C ALA A 64 4.24 1.15 -11.38
N ARG A 65 3.30 0.41 -10.77
CA ARG A 65 3.60 -0.49 -9.64
C ARG A 65 4.47 -1.68 -10.07
N ALA A 66 4.20 -2.31 -11.20
CA ALA A 66 5.05 -3.39 -11.71
C ALA A 66 6.51 -2.91 -11.93
N LEU A 67 6.69 -1.72 -12.51
CA LEU A 67 8.01 -1.10 -12.73
C LEU A 67 8.69 -0.74 -11.40
N CYS A 68 7.95 -0.25 -10.38
CA CYS A 68 8.52 -0.03 -9.05
C CYS A 68 9.12 -1.31 -8.45
N LEU A 69 8.60 -2.48 -8.80
CA LEU A 69 9.18 -3.78 -8.43
C LEU A 69 10.25 -4.28 -9.42
N GLY A 70 10.67 -3.47 -10.41
CA GLY A 70 11.65 -3.86 -11.41
C GLY A 70 11.15 -4.94 -12.38
N ALA A 71 9.85 -5.01 -12.63
CA ALA A 71 9.29 -6.02 -13.52
C ALA A 71 9.83 -5.89 -14.95
N ASN A 72 10.11 -7.04 -15.57
CA ASN A 72 10.48 -7.15 -16.98
C ASN A 72 9.78 -8.36 -17.58
N VAL A 73 9.01 -8.15 -18.65
CA VAL A 73 8.23 -9.18 -19.33
C VAL A 73 9.09 -10.37 -19.80
N LEU A 74 10.36 -10.13 -20.14
CA LEU A 74 11.29 -11.17 -20.60
C LEU A 74 11.74 -12.12 -19.49
N ASN A 75 11.57 -11.74 -18.21
CA ASN A 75 11.93 -12.60 -17.08
C ASN A 75 10.89 -13.69 -16.79
N GLY A 76 9.74 -13.65 -17.48
CA GLY A 76 8.70 -14.67 -17.34
C GLY A 76 7.88 -14.58 -16.04
N PRO A 77 6.96 -15.53 -15.82
CA PRO A 77 6.01 -15.51 -14.70
C PRO A 77 6.67 -15.74 -13.32
N ASP A 78 7.83 -16.38 -13.28
CA ASP A 78 8.57 -16.72 -12.06
C ASP A 78 9.53 -15.63 -11.58
N GLN A 79 9.51 -14.46 -12.24
CA GLN A 79 10.37 -13.35 -11.88
C GLN A 79 10.13 -12.90 -10.44
N LYS A 80 11.18 -12.37 -9.80
CA LYS A 80 11.11 -11.81 -8.45
C LYS A 80 11.33 -10.29 -8.50
N PRO A 81 10.84 -9.54 -7.49
CA PRO A 81 11.10 -8.11 -7.41
C PRO A 81 12.57 -7.74 -7.52
N PHE A 82 12.81 -6.51 -7.98
CA PHE A 82 14.09 -5.84 -8.04
C PHE A 82 15.15 -6.61 -8.84
N ASN A 83 14.83 -6.91 -10.11
CA ASN A 83 15.69 -7.67 -11.03
C ASN A 83 16.03 -9.06 -10.48
N ASN A 84 15.01 -9.85 -10.16
CA ASN A 84 15.16 -11.21 -9.65
C ASN A 84 15.94 -11.30 -8.32
N GLY A 85 15.67 -10.37 -7.39
CA GLY A 85 16.34 -10.33 -6.08
C GLY A 85 17.71 -9.65 -6.09
N GLY A 86 17.99 -8.81 -7.09
CA GLY A 86 19.24 -8.04 -7.17
C GLY A 86 19.39 -6.96 -6.09
N ILE A 87 18.30 -6.63 -5.38
CA ILE A 87 18.32 -5.72 -4.23
C ILE A 87 17.87 -6.51 -3.00
N ASP A 88 18.70 -6.53 -1.97
CA ASP A 88 18.32 -7.10 -0.67
C ASP A 88 17.50 -6.11 0.14
N TYR A 89 16.42 -6.61 0.74
CA TYR A 89 15.45 -5.84 1.51
C TYR A 89 14.76 -6.74 2.54
N ASP A 90 14.05 -6.15 3.50
CA ASP A 90 13.23 -6.89 4.47
C ASP A 90 11.73 -6.62 4.27
N ILE A 91 11.39 -5.39 3.86
CA ILE A 91 10.01 -4.94 3.69
C ILE A 91 9.89 -3.91 2.57
N ILE A 92 8.80 -4.00 1.81
CA ILE A 92 8.37 -2.99 0.85
C ILE A 92 7.29 -2.14 1.51
N VAL A 93 7.36 -0.83 1.33
CA VAL A 93 6.30 0.10 1.74
C VAL A 93 5.80 0.84 0.50
N TRP A 94 4.53 0.64 0.17
CA TRP A 94 3.84 1.39 -0.87
C TRP A 94 3.30 2.70 -0.30
N LEU A 95 3.60 3.79 -0.99
CA LEU A 95 3.01 5.10 -0.74
C LEU A 95 2.56 5.71 -2.06
N ASP A 96 1.32 6.17 -2.15
CA ASP A 96 0.91 7.00 -3.29
C ASP A 96 1.44 8.43 -3.12
N SER A 97 1.68 9.12 -4.24
CA SER A 97 2.40 10.40 -4.27
C SER A 97 1.60 11.61 -3.76
N ASP A 98 0.34 11.40 -3.39
CA ASP A 98 -0.59 12.39 -2.82
C ASP A 98 -0.98 12.06 -1.36
N MET A 99 -0.28 11.11 -0.72
CA MET A 99 -0.48 10.77 0.70
C MET A 99 0.09 11.81 1.66
N VAL A 100 -0.58 11.97 2.81
CA VAL A 100 -0.15 12.82 3.92
C VAL A 100 -0.02 11.98 5.19
N PHE A 101 1.15 12.03 5.82
CA PHE A 101 1.49 11.15 6.94
C PHE A 101 2.52 11.76 7.89
N SER A 102 2.66 11.16 9.07
CA SER A 102 3.75 11.45 9.99
C SER A 102 4.80 10.33 9.99
N PRO A 103 6.04 10.60 10.42
CA PRO A 103 7.08 9.58 10.58
C PRO A 103 6.65 8.43 11.52
N GLU A 104 5.92 8.72 12.60
CA GLU A 104 5.43 7.70 13.54
C GLU A 104 4.43 6.74 12.89
N MET A 105 3.65 7.23 11.92
CA MET A 105 2.73 6.39 11.16
C MET A 105 3.50 5.42 10.25
N ILE A 106 4.53 5.92 9.56
CA ILE A 106 5.42 5.08 8.72
C ILE A 106 6.13 4.05 9.59
N ASP A 107 6.62 4.46 10.76
CA ASP A 107 7.27 3.55 11.71
C ASP A 107 6.33 2.42 12.14
N LYS A 108 5.09 2.75 12.54
CA LYS A 108 4.06 1.77 12.89
C LYS A 108 3.72 0.84 11.72
N LEU A 109 3.56 1.39 10.52
CA LEU A 109 3.27 0.62 9.31
C LEU A 109 4.36 -0.43 9.05
N ILE A 110 5.63 -0.04 9.13
CA ILE A 110 6.78 -0.92 8.95
C ILE A 110 6.82 -2.00 10.04
N GLN A 111 6.71 -1.60 11.32
CA GLN A 111 6.80 -2.54 12.45
C GLN A 111 5.67 -3.57 12.43
N ASN A 112 4.43 -3.15 12.18
CA ASN A 112 3.30 -4.07 12.05
C ASN A 112 3.42 -4.92 10.78
N GLY A 113 3.89 -4.36 9.67
CA GLY A 113 4.16 -5.10 8.45
C GLY A 113 5.20 -6.20 8.62
N MET A 114 6.20 -6.03 9.49
CA MET A 114 7.16 -7.09 9.83
C MET A 114 6.57 -8.24 10.65
N GLN A 115 5.49 -7.98 11.39
CA GLN A 115 4.75 -8.98 12.18
C GLN A 115 3.72 -9.76 11.34
N HIS A 116 3.39 -9.26 10.16
CA HIS A 116 2.43 -9.86 9.23
C HIS A 116 3.11 -10.21 7.90
N LYS A 117 2.39 -10.86 6.99
CA LYS A 117 2.83 -10.98 5.59
C LYS A 117 2.64 -9.64 4.86
N ILE A 118 1.48 -9.05 5.11
CA ILE A 118 1.02 -7.80 4.53
C ILE A 118 0.26 -7.04 5.62
N TYR A 119 0.37 -5.72 5.65
CA TYR A 119 -0.33 -4.87 6.61
C TYR A 119 -0.60 -3.51 5.99
N SER A 120 -1.79 -2.96 6.16
CA SER A 120 -2.15 -1.68 5.57
C SER A 120 -2.59 -0.67 6.63
N GLY A 121 -2.25 0.59 6.40
CA GLY A 121 -3.02 1.70 6.94
C GLY A 121 -4.33 1.87 6.16
N ILE A 122 -5.01 2.97 6.40
CA ILE A 122 -6.23 3.33 5.68
C ILE A 122 -6.20 4.80 5.27
N TYR A 123 -6.99 5.19 4.28
CA TYR A 123 -7.26 6.59 3.96
C TYR A 123 -8.71 6.73 3.50
N ALA A 124 -9.22 7.96 3.57
CA ALA A 124 -10.51 8.29 3.00
C ALA A 124 -10.38 8.42 1.47
N MET A 125 -11.35 7.87 0.75
CA MET A 125 -11.47 8.03 -0.69
C MET A 125 -11.94 9.45 -1.04
N ASP A 126 -11.98 9.75 -2.34
CA ASP A 126 -12.52 11.02 -2.81
C ASP A 126 -13.92 11.29 -2.25
N GLY A 127 -14.20 12.54 -1.90
CA GLY A 127 -15.40 12.95 -1.17
C GLY A 127 -15.38 12.67 0.35
N GLY A 128 -14.40 11.95 0.89
CA GLY A 128 -14.11 11.88 2.33
C GLY A 128 -15.11 11.09 3.19
N LYS A 129 -16.06 10.38 2.58
CA LYS A 129 -17.12 9.65 3.30
C LYS A 129 -16.84 8.17 3.50
N GLN A 130 -16.07 7.57 2.61
CA GLN A 130 -15.75 6.15 2.60
C GLN A 130 -14.25 5.94 2.78
N LEU A 131 -13.88 4.88 3.47
CA LEU A 131 -12.52 4.41 3.61
C LEU A 131 -12.18 3.49 2.44
N CYS A 132 -10.92 3.45 2.04
CA CYS A 132 -10.44 2.68 0.89
C CYS A 132 -10.39 1.15 1.11
N CYS A 133 -11.21 0.58 2.00
CA CYS A 133 -11.24 -0.86 2.28
C CYS A 133 -12.61 -1.49 2.10
N VAL A 134 -12.60 -2.77 1.74
CA VAL A 134 -13.75 -3.65 1.63
C VAL A 134 -13.51 -4.90 2.45
N GLU A 135 -14.37 -5.15 3.43
CA GLU A 135 -14.26 -6.31 4.33
C GLU A 135 -14.61 -7.60 3.60
N ASP A 136 -15.76 -7.63 2.92
CA ASP A 136 -16.32 -8.82 2.30
C ASP A 136 -16.38 -8.71 0.78
N TRP A 137 -15.95 -9.77 0.08
CA TRP A 137 -16.12 -9.92 -1.36
C TRP A 137 -17.56 -10.36 -1.68
N ASP A 138 -18.51 -9.46 -1.47
CA ASP A 138 -19.94 -9.71 -1.66
C ASP A 138 -20.37 -9.42 -3.11
N GLU A 139 -20.42 -10.47 -3.92
CA GLU A 139 -20.84 -10.37 -5.33
C GLU A 139 -22.32 -10.02 -5.49
N GLU A 140 -23.20 -10.39 -4.54
CA GLU A 140 -24.61 -10.03 -4.63
C GLU A 140 -24.82 -8.54 -4.33
N TYR A 141 -24.11 -7.99 -3.35
CA TYR A 141 -24.06 -6.55 -3.17
C TYR A 141 -23.50 -5.86 -4.42
N TYR A 142 -22.39 -6.36 -4.96
CA TYR A 142 -21.79 -5.79 -6.17
C TYR A 142 -22.77 -5.76 -7.35
N LYS A 143 -23.44 -6.89 -7.65
CA LYS A 143 -24.40 -6.99 -8.75
C LYS A 143 -25.53 -5.96 -8.65
N ASN A 144 -25.96 -5.64 -7.44
CA ASN A 144 -27.04 -4.68 -7.19
C ASN A 144 -26.58 -3.21 -7.12
N ASN A 145 -25.29 -2.93 -6.86
CA ASN A 145 -24.78 -1.58 -6.59
C ASN A 145 -23.70 -1.10 -7.58
N GLY A 146 -23.12 -2.00 -8.38
CA GLY A 146 -22.00 -1.72 -9.29
C GLY A 146 -20.66 -1.49 -8.60
N CYS A 147 -20.56 -1.75 -7.29
CA CYS A 147 -19.34 -1.69 -6.52
C CYS A 147 -19.45 -2.55 -5.25
N PHE A 148 -18.32 -2.89 -4.65
CA PHE A 148 -18.31 -3.53 -3.33
C PHE A 148 -18.59 -2.51 -2.21
N LYS A 149 -19.02 -3.03 -1.07
CA LYS A 149 -19.37 -2.21 0.08
C LYS A 149 -18.12 -1.71 0.81
N PHE A 150 -17.77 -0.45 0.56
CA PHE A 150 -16.72 0.23 1.31
C PHE A 150 -17.16 0.58 2.73
N LEU A 151 -16.24 0.49 3.68
CA LEU A 151 -16.46 0.93 5.06
C LEU A 151 -16.64 2.46 5.10
N SER A 152 -17.62 2.96 5.83
CA SER A 152 -17.78 4.41 6.02
C SER A 152 -16.75 4.96 7.00
N CYS A 153 -16.40 6.25 6.88
CA CYS A 153 -15.52 6.90 7.85
C CYS A 153 -16.11 6.87 9.26
N GLU A 154 -17.43 7.06 9.39
CA GLU A 154 -18.15 7.03 10.67
C GLU A 154 -18.07 5.65 11.33
N ASP A 155 -18.36 4.58 10.57
CA ASP A 155 -18.25 3.20 11.08
C ASP A 155 -16.81 2.87 11.48
N GLY A 156 -15.83 3.30 10.67
CA GLY A 156 -14.42 3.15 10.99
C GLY A 156 -14.04 3.84 12.30
N ASP A 157 -14.50 5.07 12.51
CA ASP A 157 -14.25 5.84 13.74
C ASP A 157 -14.92 5.18 14.95
N ALA A 158 -16.14 4.67 14.80
CA ALA A 158 -16.85 3.95 15.84
C ALA A 158 -16.09 2.67 16.24
N ARG A 159 -15.56 1.92 15.27
CA ARG A 159 -14.76 0.72 15.53
C ARG A 159 -13.46 1.03 16.27
N VAL A 160 -12.75 2.08 15.87
CA VAL A 160 -11.53 2.53 16.56
C VAL A 160 -11.83 2.89 18.02
N LYS A 161 -12.92 3.64 18.29
CA LYS A 161 -13.36 3.98 19.65
C LYS A 161 -13.69 2.75 20.49
N ASN A 162 -14.23 1.71 19.86
CA ASN A 162 -14.56 0.43 20.50
C ASN A 162 -13.39 -0.57 20.53
N ASN A 163 -12.15 -0.10 20.28
CA ASN A 163 -10.92 -0.90 20.28
C ASN A 163 -10.88 -2.05 19.24
N HIS A 164 -11.73 -1.99 18.21
CA HIS A 164 -11.75 -2.90 17.06
C HIS A 164 -11.04 -2.26 15.87
N ARG A 165 -9.80 -1.79 16.09
CA ARG A 165 -9.09 -0.95 15.11
C ARG A 165 -8.51 -1.72 13.92
N VAL A 166 -8.25 -3.03 14.06
CA VAL A 166 -7.74 -3.85 12.95
C VAL A 166 -8.86 -4.71 12.41
N VAL A 167 -9.12 -4.58 11.11
CA VAL A 167 -10.13 -5.38 10.40
C VAL A 167 -9.44 -6.21 9.32
N LYS A 168 -10.03 -7.35 8.99
CA LYS A 168 -9.59 -8.20 7.88
C LYS A 168 -10.40 -7.83 6.65
N CYS A 169 -9.72 -7.57 5.55
CA CYS A 169 -10.37 -7.10 4.33
C CYS A 169 -10.12 -8.04 3.15
N ALA A 170 -11.12 -8.11 2.26
CA ALA A 170 -11.01 -8.71 0.95
C ALA A 170 -10.08 -7.91 0.03
N TYR A 171 -10.08 -6.59 0.16
CA TYR A 171 -9.06 -5.69 -0.42
C TYR A 171 -9.04 -4.32 0.26
N VAL A 172 -7.95 -3.58 0.01
CA VAL A 172 -7.74 -2.20 0.47
C VAL A 172 -6.87 -1.45 -0.53
N GLY A 173 -7.02 -0.14 -0.62
CA GLY A 173 -6.17 0.72 -1.43
C GLY A 173 -4.68 0.61 -1.06
N MET A 174 -3.80 0.57 -2.06
CA MET A 174 -2.36 0.37 -1.86
C MET A 174 -1.56 1.65 -1.55
N GLY A 175 -2.24 2.78 -1.31
CA GLY A 175 -1.59 4.06 -1.02
C GLY A 175 -0.82 4.11 0.31
N CYS A 176 -1.01 3.17 1.22
CA CYS A 176 -0.24 3.09 2.46
C CYS A 176 -0.14 1.64 3.00
N MET A 177 0.65 0.81 2.32
CA MET A 177 0.72 -0.63 2.56
C MET A 177 2.15 -1.11 2.76
N ALA A 178 2.36 -2.02 3.73
CA ALA A 178 3.63 -2.70 3.94
C ALA A 178 3.53 -4.19 3.57
N ILE A 179 4.53 -4.69 2.85
CA ILE A 179 4.62 -6.07 2.38
C ILE A 179 5.97 -6.64 2.78
N LYS A 180 5.96 -7.68 3.60
CA LYS A 180 7.18 -8.36 4.04
C LYS A 180 7.80 -9.13 2.89
N LYS A 181 9.14 -9.15 2.81
CA LYS A 181 9.87 -9.98 1.86
C LYS A 181 9.42 -11.44 1.98
N GLY A 182 9.32 -12.11 0.83
CA GLY A 182 8.86 -13.49 0.72
C GLY A 182 7.38 -13.60 0.32
N VAL A 183 6.60 -12.50 0.38
CA VAL A 183 5.21 -12.52 -0.11
C VAL A 183 5.15 -12.47 -1.63
N ILE A 184 5.87 -11.52 -2.25
CA ILE A 184 5.87 -11.39 -3.72
C ILE A 184 6.78 -12.46 -4.35
N GLU A 185 7.81 -12.91 -3.64
CA GLU A 185 8.69 -14.00 -4.05
C GLU A 185 8.10 -15.41 -3.85
N ASP A 186 6.91 -15.53 -3.24
CA ASP A 186 6.26 -16.81 -3.03
C ASP A 186 6.02 -17.49 -4.38
N GLU A 187 6.42 -18.76 -4.50
CA GLU A 187 6.34 -19.50 -5.75
C GLU A 187 4.92 -19.63 -6.31
N ARG A 188 3.89 -19.46 -5.48
CA ARG A 188 2.48 -19.50 -5.89
C ARG A 188 2.02 -18.20 -6.53
N PHE A 189 2.73 -17.09 -6.31
CA PHE A 189 2.38 -15.77 -6.82
C PHE A 189 3.19 -15.43 -8.06
N LYS A 190 2.53 -15.44 -9.23
CA LYS A 190 3.18 -15.27 -10.53
C LYS A 190 2.99 -13.87 -11.09
N TYR A 191 3.98 -13.39 -11.83
CA TYR A 191 3.84 -12.22 -12.69
C TYR A 191 2.85 -12.52 -13.85
N PRO A 192 1.97 -11.59 -14.25
CA PRO A 192 1.89 -10.18 -13.88
C PRO A 192 1.12 -9.89 -12.57
N TRP A 193 1.82 -9.41 -11.54
CA TRP A 193 1.30 -9.31 -10.17
C TRP A 193 0.09 -8.39 -9.99
N PHE A 194 0.03 -7.30 -10.75
CA PHE A 194 -0.98 -6.23 -10.63
C PHE A 194 -2.12 -6.35 -11.64
N PHE A 195 -2.23 -7.48 -12.34
CA PHE A 195 -3.22 -7.65 -13.40
C PHE A 195 -4.07 -8.88 -13.12
N ARG A 196 -5.37 -8.80 -13.43
CA ARG A 196 -6.27 -9.95 -13.45
C ARG A 196 -7.13 -9.93 -14.70
N ASN A 197 -7.71 -11.08 -15.03
CA ASN A 197 -8.64 -11.19 -16.14
C ASN A 197 -9.94 -10.44 -15.85
N ILE A 198 -10.60 -9.96 -16.90
CA ILE A 198 -11.96 -9.41 -16.83
C ILE A 198 -12.87 -10.44 -16.17
N THR A 199 -13.66 -9.99 -15.20
CA THR A 199 -14.64 -10.83 -14.49
C THR A 199 -16.02 -10.57 -15.07
N GLU A 200 -16.80 -11.63 -15.27
CA GLU A 200 -18.17 -11.57 -15.76
C GLU A 200 -19.14 -12.17 -14.74
N PHE A 201 -20.24 -11.48 -14.48
CA PHE A 201 -21.30 -11.92 -13.58
C PHE A 201 -22.63 -11.96 -14.32
N ASN A 202 -23.38 -13.06 -14.21
CA ASN A 202 -24.77 -13.10 -14.66
C ASN A 202 -25.66 -12.40 -13.63
N HIS A 203 -26.47 -11.44 -14.06
CA HIS A 203 -27.42 -10.75 -13.19
C HIS A 203 -28.69 -10.34 -13.95
N ASN A 204 -29.86 -10.75 -13.47
CA ASN A 204 -31.18 -10.41 -14.03
C ASN A 204 -31.31 -10.60 -15.55
N GLY A 205 -30.70 -11.66 -16.10
CA GLY A 205 -30.73 -11.97 -17.53
C GLY A 205 -29.77 -11.14 -18.39
N GLY A 206 -28.94 -10.29 -17.78
CA GLY A 206 -27.81 -9.59 -18.42
C GLY A 206 -26.45 -10.08 -17.89
N ILE A 207 -25.38 -9.57 -18.51
CA ILE A 207 -23.99 -9.82 -18.12
C ILE A 207 -23.40 -8.51 -17.60
N ILE A 208 -22.86 -8.54 -16.38
CA ILE A 208 -22.03 -7.48 -15.81
C ILE A 208 -20.58 -7.84 -16.11
N THR A 209 -19.83 -6.91 -16.68
CA THR A 209 -18.42 -7.09 -17.05
C THR A 209 -17.58 -6.09 -16.27
N ASP A 210 -16.60 -6.58 -15.50
CA ASP A 210 -15.77 -5.75 -14.64
C ASP A 210 -14.26 -5.98 -14.88
N GLY A 211 -13.55 -4.86 -14.96
CA GLY A 211 -12.10 -4.81 -14.94
C GLY A 211 -11.67 -4.11 -13.65
N THR A 212 -10.98 -4.82 -12.77
CA THR A 212 -10.61 -4.27 -11.46
C THR A 212 -9.34 -3.43 -11.52
N SER A 213 -9.19 -2.52 -10.55
CA SER A 213 -7.96 -1.75 -10.32
C SER A 213 -6.76 -2.62 -9.92
N GLU A 214 -5.58 -2.02 -9.88
CA GLU A 214 -4.30 -2.72 -9.66
C GLU A 214 -4.17 -3.27 -8.24
N ASP A 215 -4.69 -2.53 -7.27
CA ASP A 215 -4.67 -2.86 -5.85
C ASP A 215 -5.59 -4.05 -5.55
N VAL A 216 -6.81 -4.03 -6.09
CA VAL A 216 -7.75 -5.14 -6.07
C VAL A 216 -7.11 -6.35 -6.75
N SER A 217 -6.57 -6.18 -7.96
CA SER A 217 -5.93 -7.28 -8.69
C SER A 217 -4.79 -7.91 -7.88
N PHE A 218 -3.90 -7.10 -7.33
CA PHE A 218 -2.76 -7.57 -6.54
C PHE A 218 -3.19 -8.37 -5.30
N ILE A 219 -4.10 -7.82 -4.49
CA ILE A 219 -4.55 -8.47 -3.25
C ILE A 219 -5.35 -9.73 -3.57
N ARG A 220 -6.25 -9.68 -4.56
CA ARG A 220 -7.02 -10.85 -4.98
C ARG A 220 -6.13 -11.95 -5.53
N ASN A 221 -5.15 -11.63 -6.36
CA ASN A 221 -4.20 -12.61 -6.86
C ASN A 221 -3.39 -13.27 -5.71
N LEU A 222 -3.03 -12.52 -4.66
CA LEU A 222 -2.38 -13.09 -3.46
C LEU A 222 -3.30 -14.02 -2.65
N ILE A 223 -4.59 -13.68 -2.54
CA ILE A 223 -5.60 -14.50 -1.86
C ILE A 223 -5.89 -15.76 -2.67
N ASP A 224 -6.15 -15.62 -3.97
CA ASP A 224 -6.54 -16.71 -4.87
C ASP A 224 -5.39 -17.72 -5.07
N SER A 225 -4.14 -17.27 -5.00
CA SER A 225 -2.95 -18.14 -4.97
C SER A 225 -2.66 -18.77 -3.59
N GLY A 226 -3.42 -18.40 -2.56
CA GLY A 226 -3.28 -18.88 -1.19
C GLY A 226 -2.04 -18.37 -0.46
N VAL A 227 -1.39 -17.30 -0.94
CA VAL A 227 -0.23 -16.69 -0.28
C VAL A 227 -0.65 -15.98 1.00
N ILE A 228 -1.81 -15.32 0.97
CA ILE A 228 -2.50 -14.74 2.13
C ILE A 228 -3.95 -15.21 2.15
N GLN A 229 -4.63 -15.06 3.30
CA GLN A 229 -6.07 -15.34 3.43
C GLN A 229 -6.90 -14.06 3.40
N ASP A 230 -6.35 -13.01 4.02
CA ASP A 230 -6.93 -11.69 4.17
C ASP A 230 -5.79 -10.67 4.27
N ILE A 231 -6.14 -9.39 4.19
CA ILE A 231 -5.25 -8.29 4.54
C ILE A 231 -5.70 -7.62 5.85
N PRO A 232 -4.84 -7.56 6.89
CA PRO A 232 -5.13 -6.77 8.07
C PRO A 232 -4.96 -5.27 7.76
N VAL A 233 -6.00 -4.50 8.08
CA VAL A 233 -6.09 -3.06 7.86
C VAL A 233 -6.31 -2.35 9.19
N ASP A 234 -5.41 -1.43 9.52
CA ASP A 234 -5.48 -0.64 10.75
C ASP A 234 -6.25 0.66 10.52
N LEU A 235 -7.51 0.68 10.96
CA LEU A 235 -8.42 1.81 10.86
C LEU A 235 -7.95 3.02 11.67
N SER A 236 -7.09 2.82 12.68
CA SER A 236 -6.50 3.91 13.46
C SER A 236 -5.25 4.51 12.82
N LEU A 237 -4.63 3.79 11.89
CA LEU A 237 -3.48 4.25 11.12
C LEU A 237 -3.96 4.96 9.85
N ARG A 238 -4.67 6.08 10.04
CA ARG A 238 -5.35 6.82 8.96
C ARG A 238 -4.45 7.88 8.33
N PHE A 239 -4.05 7.64 7.10
CA PHE A 239 -3.32 8.56 6.22
C PHE A 239 -4.28 9.60 5.63
N GLY A 240 -3.77 10.81 5.41
CA GLY A 240 -4.46 11.80 4.58
C GLY A 240 -4.24 11.50 3.10
N HIS A 241 -5.19 11.90 2.25
CA HIS A 241 -5.18 11.67 0.81
C HIS A 241 -5.57 12.96 0.12
N GLU A 242 -4.63 13.62 -0.55
CA GLU A 242 -4.88 14.91 -1.18
C GLU A 242 -5.63 14.75 -2.50
N LYS A 243 -6.72 15.51 -2.67
CA LYS A 243 -7.43 15.63 -3.94
C LYS A 243 -7.52 17.09 -4.33
N HIS A 244 -7.26 17.36 -5.61
CA HIS A 244 -7.30 18.70 -6.16
C HIS A 244 -8.71 19.04 -6.63
N ILE A 245 -9.14 20.26 -6.32
CA ILE A 245 -10.31 20.88 -6.94
C ILE A 245 -9.75 21.87 -7.95
N VAL A 246 -10.10 21.70 -9.22
CA VAL A 246 -9.80 22.69 -10.27
C VAL A 246 -10.95 23.71 -10.27
N TYR A 247 -10.62 24.98 -10.19
CA TYR A 247 -11.58 26.10 -10.26
C TYR A 247 -11.70 26.62 -11.69
#